data_AF-A0A382KLX5-F1
#
_entry.id   AF-A0A382KLX5-F1
#
_cell.length_a   1.000
_cell.length_b   1.000
_cell.length_c   1.000
_cell.angle_alpha   90.00
_cell.angle_beta   90.00
_cell.angle_gamma   90.00
#
_symmetry.space_group_name_H-M   'P 1'
#
loop_
_entity.id
_entity.type
_entity.pdbx_description
1 polymer ?
#
loop_
_entity_poly.entity_id
_entity_poly.type
_entity_poly.pdbx_seq_one_letter_code
_entity_poly.pdbx_strand_id
1 'polypeptide(L)' 'RQTNLCLEKFINIATNPVVYSSTKKIICPTCEKDMLDHNQRQAMECVDKFIKQVKDNFD' A
#
# COMPACT_ATOMS: atom_id res chain seq x y z
N ARG A 1 1.48 7.03 -18.00
CA ARG A 1 2.75 6.26 -17.90
C ARG A 1 3.41 6.36 -16.52
N GLN A 2 3.43 7.54 -15.86
CA GLN A 2 4.05 7.69 -14.52
C GLN A 2 3.34 6.91 -13.40
N THR A 3 2.01 6.81 -13.40
CA THR A 3 1.26 6.05 -12.38
C THR A 3 1.68 4.58 -12.31
N ASN A 4 1.90 3.94 -13.47
CA ASN A 4 2.34 2.55 -13.53
C ASN A 4 3.73 2.37 -12.89
N LEU A 5 4.65 3.31 -13.14
CA LEU A 5 5.98 3.28 -12.53
C LEU A 5 5.92 3.45 -11.00
N CYS A 6 5.01 4.29 -10.50
CA CYS A 6 4.78 4.44 -9.07
C CYS A 6 4.24 3.16 -8.43
N LEU A 7 3.27 2.51 -9.08
CA LEU A 7 2.67 1.26 -8.62
C LEU A 7 3.68 0.11 -8.63
N GLU A 8 4.45 -0.05 -9.71
CA GLU A 8 5.51 -1.06 -9.79
C GLU A 8 6.56 -0.87 -8.69
N LYS A 9 7.00 0.36 -8.46
CA LYS A 9 7.95 0.66 -7.38
C LYS A 9 7.38 0.31 -6.00
N PHE A 10 6.11 0.64 -5.76
CA PHE A 10 5.43 0.31 -4.52
C PHE A 10 5.36 -1.21 -4.30
N ILE A 11 4.91 -1.97 -5.31
CA ILE A 11 4.82 -3.43 -5.24
C ILE A 11 6.19 -4.06 -4.94
N ASN A 12 7.24 -3.64 -5.65
CA ASN A 12 8.58 -4.18 -5.47
C ASN A 12 9.16 -3.92 -4.07
N ILE A 13 8.87 -2.75 -3.48
CA ILE A 13 9.31 -2.43 -2.11
C ILE A 13 8.48 -3.21 -1.09
N ALA A 14 7.15 -3.22 -1.23
CA ALA A 14 6.23 -3.82 -0.27
C ALA A 14 6.33 -5.35 -0.21
N THR A 15 6.73 -6.01 -1.30
CA THR A 15 6.83 -7.48 -1.39
C THR A 15 8.21 -8.02 -1.08
N ASN A 16 9.24 -7.17 -0.97
CA ASN A 16 10.60 -7.58 -0.63
C ASN A 16 10.92 -7.24 0.85
N PRO A 17 10.90 -8.22 1.77
CA PRO A 17 11.06 -7.98 3.21
C PRO A 17 12.43 -7.39 3.58
N VAL A 18 13.49 -7.65 2.80
CA VAL A 18 14.82 -7.08 3.02
C VAL A 18 14.84 -5.60 2.67
N VAL A 19 14.22 -5.23 1.55
CA VAL A 19 14.10 -3.82 1.16
C VAL A 19 13.18 -3.08 2.13
N TYR A 20 12.04 -3.67 2.46
CA TYR A 20 11.05 -3.08 3.37
C TYR A 20 11.65 -2.76 4.75
N SER A 21 12.37 -3.70 5.36
CA SER A 21 12.99 -3.51 6.69
C SER A 21 14.09 -2.44 6.71
N SER A 22 14.70 -2.15 5.56
CA SER A 22 15.72 -1.10 5.41
C SER A 22 15.15 0.30 5.08
N THR A 23 13.87 0.39 4.76
CA THR A 23 13.18 1.65 4.42
C THR A 23 12.50 2.30 5.63
N LYS A 24 12.29 3.64 5.56
CA LYS A 24 11.39 4.33 6.50
C LYS A 24 10.05 3.59 6.55
N LYS A 25 9.48 3.44 7.76
CA LYS A 25 8.17 2.85 7.99
C LYS A 25 7.17 3.30 6.92
N ILE A 26 6.59 2.33 6.21
CA ILE A 26 5.54 2.61 5.24
C ILE A 26 4.24 2.65 6.02
N ILE A 27 3.65 3.84 6.07
CA ILE A 27 2.38 4.06 6.75
C ILE A 27 1.25 3.73 5.79
N CYS A 28 0.31 2.90 6.23
CA CYS A 28 -0.89 2.56 5.48
C CYS A 28 -1.71 3.83 5.23
N PRO A 29 -1.95 4.22 3.96
CA PRO A 29 -2.67 5.45 3.65
C PRO A 29 -4.16 5.41 4.02
N THR A 30 -4.68 4.21 4.34
CA THR A 30 -6.10 4.01 4.67
C THR A 30 -6.37 4.07 6.17
N CYS A 31 -5.42 3.67 7.02
CA CYS A 31 -5.64 3.51 8.46
C CYS A 31 -4.50 4.03 9.35
N GLU A 32 -3.46 4.62 8.74
CA GLU A 32 -2.33 5.28 9.41
C GLU A 32 -1.44 4.39 10.29
N LYS A 33 -1.62 3.06 10.24
CA LYS A 33 -0.77 2.08 10.91
C LYS A 33 0.45 1.70 10.07
N ASP A 34 1.49 1.14 10.70
CA ASP A 34 2.60 0.55 9.96
C ASP A 34 2.09 -0.61 9.10
N MET A 35 2.58 -0.74 7.87
CA MET A 35 2.17 -1.85 7.02
C MET A 35 2.54 -3.21 7.62
N LEU A 36 3.57 -3.32 8.47
CA LEU A 36 3.90 -4.56 9.19
C LEU A 36 2.90 -4.95 10.28
N ASP A 37 2.05 -4.02 10.72
CA ASP A 37 1.01 -4.31 11.72
C ASP A 37 -0.21 -5.01 11.11
N HIS A 38 -0.19 -5.27 9.79
CA HIS A 38 -1.28 -5.92 9.08
C HIS A 38 -0.97 -7.39 8.83
N ASN A 39 -1.90 -8.26 9.22
CA ASN A 39 -1.98 -9.58 8.59
C ASN A 39 -2.57 -9.46 7.17
N GLN A 40 -2.49 -10.55 6.40
CA GLN A 40 -2.97 -10.59 5.01
C GLN A 40 -4.42 -10.09 4.87
N ARG A 41 -5.31 -10.48 5.78
CA ARG A 41 -6.72 -10.07 5.75
C ARG A 41 -6.86 -8.56 5.96
N GLN A 42 -6.21 -8.01 6.97
CA GLN A 42 -6.25 -6.57 7.26
C GLN A 42 -5.66 -5.75 6.10
N ALA A 43 -4.60 -6.25 5.45
CA ALA A 43 -4.01 -5.62 4.28
C ALA A 43 -5.01 -5.58 3.11
N MET A 44 -5.68 -6.70 2.81
CA MET A 44 -6.71 -6.76 1.76
C MET A 44 -7.87 -5.80 2.03
N GLU A 45 -8.37 -5.74 3.27
CA GLU A 45 -9.44 -4.81 3.66
C GLU A 45 -9.04 -3.33 3.45
N CYS A 46 -7.78 -2.97 3.71
CA CYS A 46 -7.29 -1.61 3.46
C CYS A 46 -7.17 -1.30 1.97
N VAL A 47 -6.66 -2.25 1.18
CA VAL A 47 -6.54 -2.11 -0.27
C VAL A 47 -7.91 -1.95 -0.92
N ASP A 48 -8.91 -2.75 -0.54
CA ASP A 48 -10.27 -2.63 -1.06
C ASP A 48 -10.90 -1.27 -0.74
N LYS A 49 -10.69 -0.76 0.47
CA LYS A 49 -11.14 0.60 0.87
C LYS A 49 -10.46 1.68 0.04
N PHE A 50 -9.14 1.57 -0.17
CA PHE A 50 -8.40 2.50 -1.01
C PHE A 50 -8.91 2.50 -2.45
N ILE A 51 -9.14 1.33 -3.05
CA ILE A 51 -9.69 1.20 -4.41
C ILE A 51 -11.06 1.88 -4.51
N LYS A 52 -11.94 1.68 -3.53
CA LYS A 52 -13.25 2.35 -3.47
C LYS A 52 -13.10 3.87 -3.41
N GLN A 53 -12.31 4.39 -2.46
CA GLN A 53 -12.06 5.83 -2.33
C GLN A 53 -11.52 6.44 -3.62
N VAL A 54 -10.58 5.77 -4.29
CA VAL A 54 -10.04 6.28 -5.55
C VAL A 54 -11.14 6.30 -6.61
N LYS A 55 -11.91 5.22 -6.79
CA LYS A 55 -13.00 5.14 -7.78
C LYS A 55 -14.12 6.14 -7.53
N ASP A 56 -14.56 6.28 -6.28
CA ASP A 56 -15.65 7.18 -5.89
C ASP A 56 -15.25 8.67 -6.03
N ASN A 57 -13.95 8.98 -6.00
CA ASN A 57 -13.42 10.33 -6.27
C ASN A 57 -13.23 10.64 -7.77
N PHE A 58 -13.54 9.71 -8.67
CA PHE A 58 -13.46 9.90 -10.12
C PHE A 58 -14.83 10.19 -10.78
N ASP A 59 -15.89 10.36 -9.98
CA ASP A 59 -17.24 10.80 -10.43
C ASP A 59 -17.47 12.31 -10.25
#